data_AF-A0A951F3K8-F1
#
_entry.id   AF-A0A951F3K8-F1
#
_cell.length_a   1.000
_cell.length_b   1.000
_cell.length_c   1.000
_cell.angle_alpha   90.00
_cell.angle_beta   90.00
_cell.angle_gamma   90.00
#
_symmetry.space_group_name_H-M   'P 1'
#
loop_
_entity.id
_entity.type
_entity.pdbx_description
1 polymer ?
#
loop_
_entity_poly.entity_id
_entity_poly.type
_entity_poly.pdbx_seq_one_letter_code
_entity_poly.pdbx_strand_id
1 'polypeptide(L)'
;MSHVSSWRLNGVGRGMFSTDDLVLEKLDLLLTEAALLQASGPHFRIVHRFRKAGILCGSGEEIACVHLMHRSREHVVPLSLTLRVLFDYLAKHPRWPQNASQIAAGIAADPFYRKHGANAGSQAKLTRSVSRSGVKELIKRIRRALDLVCREASLCLNPEDVLCAEKTVMNEVGYRLKANCQWIHVDLA
;
A
#
# COMPACT_ATOMS: atom_id res chain seq x y z
N MET A 1 51.23 46.28 -45.08
CA MET A 1 49.85 46.42 -45.60
C MET A 1 49.30 45.01 -45.79
N SER A 2 48.84 44.35 -44.72
CA SER A 2 47.43 44.32 -44.26
C SER A 2 46.47 43.69 -45.27
N HIS A 3 46.13 42.40 -45.08
CA HIS A 3 44.72 41.99 -45.06
C HIS A 3 44.53 40.65 -44.33
N VAL A 4 43.57 40.69 -43.42
CA VAL A 4 43.12 39.65 -42.49
C VAL A 4 42.20 38.68 -43.22
N SER A 5 42.45 37.36 -43.11
CA SER A 5 41.47 36.33 -43.48
C SER A 5 40.83 35.73 -42.23
N SER A 6 39.67 36.33 -41.92
CA SER A 6 38.53 35.89 -41.13
C SER A 6 38.47 34.39 -40.76
N TRP A 7 38.55 34.11 -39.46
CA TRP A 7 37.91 32.95 -38.85
C TRP A 7 36.40 33.23 -38.78
N ARG A 8 35.60 32.56 -39.62
CA ARG A 8 34.14 32.51 -39.42
C ARG A 8 33.81 31.42 -38.41
N LEU A 9 33.50 31.84 -37.19
CA LEU A 9 32.63 31.09 -36.28
C LEU A 9 31.22 31.12 -36.87
N ASN A 10 30.70 29.96 -37.29
CA ASN A 10 29.30 29.83 -37.63
C ASN A 10 28.66 28.68 -36.83
N GLY A 11 27.79 29.08 -35.91
CA GLY A 11 26.48 28.47 -35.74
C GLY A 11 26.41 27.21 -34.90
N VAL A 12 26.41 27.36 -33.57
CA VAL A 12 25.71 26.41 -32.69
C VAL A 12 24.22 26.56 -32.99
N GLY A 13 23.70 25.73 -33.89
CA GLY A 13 22.27 25.59 -34.08
C GLY A 13 21.65 25.04 -32.80
N ARG A 14 20.89 25.87 -32.08
CA ARG A 14 19.92 25.38 -31.11
C ARG A 14 18.88 24.58 -31.89
N GLY A 15 18.96 23.25 -31.81
CA GLY A 15 17.89 22.38 -32.27
C GLY A 15 16.60 22.78 -31.56
N MET A 16 15.64 23.29 -32.32
CA MET A 16 14.28 23.52 -31.83
C MET A 16 13.64 22.14 -31.79
N PHE A 17 13.41 21.60 -30.59
CA PHE A 17 12.74 20.32 -30.42
C PHE A 17 11.47 20.29 -31.28
N SER A 18 11.35 19.27 -32.11
CA SER A 18 10.13 19.04 -32.88
C SER A 18 8.97 18.81 -31.92
N THR A 19 7.74 19.14 -32.34
CA THR A 19 6.55 18.71 -31.61
C THR A 19 6.53 17.19 -31.40
N ASP A 20 7.12 16.43 -32.33
CA ASP A 20 7.27 14.97 -32.22
C ASP A 20 8.23 14.58 -31.10
N ASP A 21 9.34 15.31 -30.91
CA ASP A 21 10.31 15.05 -29.83
C ASP A 21 9.67 15.24 -28.45
N LEU A 22 8.83 16.28 -28.31
CA LEU A 22 8.09 16.57 -27.07
C LEU A 22 6.99 15.53 -26.79
N VAL A 23 6.40 14.93 -27.83
CA VAL A 23 5.40 13.86 -27.68
C VAL A 23 6.08 12.57 -27.23
N LEU A 24 7.22 12.22 -27.82
CA LEU A 24 7.99 11.03 -27.44
C LEU A 24 8.50 11.11 -26.00
N GLU A 25 9.04 12.26 -25.58
CA GLU A 25 9.50 12.45 -24.20
C GLU A 25 8.36 12.29 -23.18
N LYS A 26 7.17 12.84 -23.49
CA LYS A 26 5.99 12.65 -22.64
C LYS A 26 5.50 11.20 -22.61
N LEU A 27 5.57 10.50 -23.74
CA LEU A 27 5.20 9.09 -23.78
C LEU A 27 6.16 8.25 -22.94
N ASP A 28 7.47 8.48 -23.05
CA ASP A 28 8.49 7.78 -22.25
C ASP A 28 8.32 8.07 -20.75
N LEU A 29 8.01 9.32 -20.39
CA LEU A 29 7.66 9.68 -19.01
C LEU A 29 6.45 8.88 -18.51
N LEU A 30 5.37 8.84 -19.28
CA LEU A 30 4.15 8.11 -18.91
C LEU A 30 4.37 6.59 -18.82
N LEU A 31 5.18 6.02 -19.73
CA LEU A 31 5.55 4.61 -19.68
C LEU A 31 6.39 4.30 -18.44
N THR A 32 7.31 5.20 -18.09
CA THR A 32 8.14 5.09 -16.88
C THR A 32 7.28 5.19 -15.62
N GLU A 33 6.37 6.17 -15.54
CA GLU A 33 5.43 6.30 -14.43
C GLU A 33 4.51 5.09 -14.33
N ALA A 34 4.01 4.58 -15.46
CA ALA A 34 3.19 3.38 -15.49
C ALA A 34 3.96 2.15 -14.99
N ALA A 35 5.22 1.98 -15.38
CA ALA A 35 6.08 0.91 -14.90
C ALA A 35 6.35 1.03 -13.39
N LEU A 36 6.60 2.24 -12.88
CA LEU A 36 6.78 2.52 -11.46
C LEU A 36 5.50 2.25 -10.65
N LEU A 37 4.34 2.64 -11.17
CA LEU A 37 3.04 2.36 -10.55
C LEU A 37 2.75 0.86 -10.53
N GLN A 38 3.05 0.14 -11.61
CA GLN A 38 2.94 -1.32 -11.64
C GLN A 38 3.87 -1.99 -10.63
N ALA A 39 5.11 -1.52 -10.52
CA ALA A 39 6.09 -2.04 -9.56
C ALA A 39 5.69 -1.78 -8.10
N SER A 40 4.92 -0.72 -7.84
CA SER A 40 4.44 -0.34 -6.50
C SER A 40 3.31 -1.25 -5.98
N GLY A 41 2.75 -2.10 -6.84
CA GLY A 41 1.64 -2.98 -6.52
C GLY A 41 0.29 -2.25 -6.45
N PRO A 42 -0.78 -2.95 -6.04
CA PRO A 42 -2.12 -2.36 -5.94
C PRO A 42 -2.17 -1.25 -4.89
N HIS A 43 -3.08 -0.30 -5.08
CA HIS A 43 -3.30 0.78 -4.13
C HIS A 43 -4.49 0.48 -3.22
N PHE A 44 -4.30 0.59 -1.91
CA PHE A 44 -5.36 0.44 -0.92
C PHE A 44 -5.56 1.71 -0.09
N ARG A 45 -6.81 1.99 0.24
CA ARG A 45 -7.19 2.97 1.27
C ARG A 45 -7.70 2.25 2.50
N ILE A 46 -7.07 2.50 3.64
CA ILE A 46 -7.44 1.95 4.94
C ILE A 46 -8.10 3.06 5.74
N VAL A 47 -9.36 2.85 6.12
CA VAL A 47 -10.13 3.85 6.87
C VAL A 47 -10.04 3.53 8.35
N HIS A 48 -9.48 4.46 9.10
CA HIS A 48 -9.55 4.49 10.56
C HIS A 48 -10.65 5.47 10.97
N ARG A 49 -11.50 5.09 11.93
CA ARG A 49 -12.55 5.94 12.48
C ARG A 49 -12.40 6.09 13.99
N PHE A 50 -13.13 7.05 14.54
CA PHE A 50 -13.07 7.42 15.96
C PHE A 50 -11.68 7.96 16.35
N ARG A 51 -11.06 8.69 15.44
CA ARG A 51 -9.82 9.40 15.71
C ARG A 51 -10.06 10.46 16.78
N LYS A 52 -9.16 10.52 17.76
CA LYS A 52 -9.06 11.69 18.65
C LYS A 52 -8.32 12.79 17.90
N ALA A 53 -8.93 13.98 17.84
CA ALA A 53 -8.40 15.10 17.09
C ALA A 53 -6.89 15.32 17.34
N GLY A 54 -6.12 15.45 16.27
CA GLY A 54 -4.67 15.69 16.32
C GLY A 54 -3.78 14.46 16.52
N ILE A 55 -4.33 13.25 16.77
CA ILE A 55 -3.55 12.02 16.92
C ILE A 55 -3.81 11.10 15.73
N LEU A 56 -2.80 10.85 14.89
CA LEU A 56 -2.91 9.88 13.80
C LEU A 56 -2.60 8.46 14.29
N CYS A 57 -3.44 7.49 13.91
CA CYS A 57 -3.29 6.09 14.33
C CYS A 57 -3.18 5.93 15.85
N GLY A 58 -3.96 6.70 16.61
CA GLY A 58 -3.97 6.67 18.07
C GLY A 58 -4.65 5.42 18.63
N SER A 59 -4.24 5.01 19.83
CA SER A 59 -4.92 3.93 20.54
C SER A 59 -6.41 4.25 20.73
N GLY A 60 -7.28 3.27 20.47
CA GLY A 60 -8.72 3.48 20.55
C GLY A 60 -9.40 3.67 19.20
N GLU A 61 -8.67 4.02 18.15
CA GLU A 61 -9.21 4.05 16.79
C GLU A 61 -9.65 2.65 16.32
N GLU A 62 -10.58 2.64 15.36
CA GLU A 62 -11.07 1.42 14.72
C GLU A 62 -10.68 1.40 13.25
N ILE A 63 -10.16 0.27 12.76
CA ILE A 63 -10.00 0.00 11.33
C ILE A 63 -11.37 -0.36 10.75
N ALA A 64 -12.07 0.63 10.19
CA ALA A 64 -13.45 0.50 9.72
C ALA A 64 -13.57 -0.38 8.47
N CYS A 65 -12.69 -0.17 7.49
CA CYS A 65 -12.71 -0.85 6.20
C CYS A 65 -11.37 -0.70 5.47
N VAL A 66 -11.19 -1.56 4.46
CA VAL A 66 -10.07 -1.50 3.51
C VAL A 66 -10.68 -1.48 2.12
N HIS A 67 -10.24 -0.54 1.28
CA HIS A 67 -10.71 -0.38 -0.09
C HIS A 67 -9.55 -0.61 -1.06
N LEU A 68 -9.78 -1.41 -2.10
CA LEU A 68 -8.93 -1.46 -3.28
C LEU A 68 -9.30 -0.28 -4.20
N MET A 69 -8.29 0.51 -4.57
CA MET A 69 -8.45 1.64 -5.48
C MET A 69 -8.09 1.21 -6.89
N HIS A 70 -9.04 1.28 -7.82
CA HIS A 70 -8.80 0.94 -9.22
C HIS A 70 -9.63 1.85 -10.14
N ARG A 71 -8.97 2.50 -11.11
CA ARG A 71 -9.61 3.40 -12.09
C ARG A 71 -10.57 4.43 -11.44
N SER A 72 -10.09 5.07 -10.38
CA SER A 72 -10.85 6.06 -9.58
C SER A 72 -12.11 5.52 -8.90
N ARG A 73 -12.27 4.19 -8.82
CA ARG A 73 -13.33 3.53 -8.06
C ARG A 73 -12.77 2.87 -6.82
N GLU A 74 -13.60 2.83 -5.78
CA GLU A 74 -13.30 2.16 -4.53
C GLU A 74 -14.04 0.82 -4.49
N HIS A 75 -13.31 -0.26 -4.29
CA HIS A 75 -13.88 -1.60 -4.11
C HIS A 75 -13.61 -2.08 -2.68
N VAL A 76 -14.67 -2.39 -1.93
CA VAL A 76 -14.53 -2.82 -0.54
C VAL A 76 -13.90 -4.20 -0.48
N VAL A 77 -12.78 -4.34 0.21
CA VAL A 77 -12.18 -5.66 0.47
C VAL A 77 -12.97 -6.33 1.60
N PRO A 78 -13.57 -7.53 1.38
CA PRO A 78 -14.48 -8.16 2.34
C PRO A 78 -13.71 -8.81 3.51
N LEU A 79 -13.19 -7.98 4.41
CA LEU A 79 -12.37 -8.40 5.55
C LEU A 79 -13.16 -8.36 6.85
N SER A 80 -13.18 -9.49 7.58
CA SER A 80 -13.61 -9.50 8.98
C SER A 80 -12.70 -8.61 9.84
N LEU A 81 -13.13 -8.28 11.05
CA LEU A 81 -12.38 -7.39 11.94
C LEU A 81 -10.93 -7.88 12.18
N THR A 82 -10.72 -9.16 12.48
CA THR A 82 -9.37 -9.72 12.67
C THR A 82 -8.52 -9.64 11.40
N LEU A 83 -9.13 -9.81 10.22
CA LEU A 83 -8.41 -9.70 8.95
C LEU A 83 -8.03 -8.25 8.65
N ARG A 84 -8.89 -7.27 8.98
CA ARG A 84 -8.58 -5.84 8.87
C ARG A 84 -7.39 -5.45 9.75
N VAL A 85 -7.37 -5.92 11.00
CA VAL A 85 -6.23 -5.73 11.93
C VAL A 85 -4.93 -6.27 11.35
N LEU A 86 -4.94 -7.52 10.87
CA LEU A 86 -3.75 -8.12 10.27
C LEU A 86 -3.32 -7.37 8.99
N PHE A 87 -4.28 -6.96 8.16
CA PHE A 87 -4.00 -6.21 6.94
C PHE A 87 -3.34 -4.85 7.24
N ASP A 88 -3.91 -4.06 8.16
CA ASP A 88 -3.36 -2.77 8.59
C ASP A 88 -1.96 -2.94 9.19
N TYR A 89 -1.75 -3.96 10.01
CA TYR A 89 -0.44 -4.27 10.58
C TYR A 89 0.60 -4.54 9.49
N LEU A 90 0.28 -5.37 8.50
CA LEU A 90 1.19 -5.65 7.39
C LEU A 90 1.44 -4.41 6.51
N ALA A 91 0.40 -3.59 6.29
CA ALA A 91 0.51 -2.34 5.54
C ALA A 91 1.46 -1.33 6.20
N LYS A 92 1.50 -1.28 7.54
CA LYS A 92 2.46 -0.46 8.30
C LYS A 92 3.89 -1.00 8.30
N HIS A 93 4.08 -2.28 7.93
CA HIS A 93 5.39 -2.94 7.93
C HIS A 93 5.76 -3.52 6.54
N PRO A 94 5.83 -2.70 5.48
CA PRO A 94 5.99 -3.19 4.11
C PRO A 94 7.42 -3.61 3.76
N ARG A 95 8.43 -3.20 4.54
CA ARG A 95 9.84 -3.36 4.13
C ARG A 95 10.30 -4.81 4.12
N TRP A 96 10.01 -5.55 5.18
CA TRP A 96 10.61 -6.87 5.44
C TRP A 96 9.54 -7.91 5.74
N PRO A 97 9.62 -9.13 5.14
CA PRO A 97 8.74 -10.23 5.51
C PRO A 97 8.87 -10.59 6.99
N GLN A 98 7.74 -10.74 7.69
CA GLN A 98 7.69 -11.15 9.09
C GLN A 98 7.09 -12.55 9.23
N ASN A 99 7.69 -13.38 10.07
CA ASN A 99 7.13 -14.70 10.39
C ASN A 99 5.86 -14.57 11.26
N ALA A 100 5.16 -15.68 11.45
CA ALA A 100 3.92 -15.70 12.22
C ALA A 100 4.09 -15.26 13.69
N SER A 101 5.23 -15.57 14.31
CA SER A 101 5.53 -15.20 15.69
C SER A 101 5.74 -13.69 15.84
N GLN A 102 6.50 -13.09 14.92
CA GLN A 102 6.77 -11.66 14.85
C GLN A 102 5.49 -10.86 14.63
N ILE A 103 4.64 -11.30 13.68
CA ILE A 103 3.34 -10.67 13.42
C ILE A 103 2.45 -10.71 14.67
N ALA A 104 2.28 -11.89 15.28
CA ALA A 104 1.45 -12.04 16.47
C ALA A 104 1.97 -11.19 17.64
N ALA A 105 3.28 -11.19 17.88
CA ALA A 105 3.90 -10.40 18.93
C ALA A 105 3.76 -8.88 18.67
N GLY A 106 3.98 -8.43 17.43
CA GLY A 106 3.85 -7.02 17.06
C GLY A 106 2.44 -6.49 17.23
N ILE A 107 1.43 -7.25 16.77
CA ILE A 107 0.01 -6.89 16.98
C ILE A 107 -0.32 -6.86 18.48
N ALA A 108 0.15 -7.82 19.26
CA ALA A 108 -0.11 -7.87 20.69
C ALA A 108 0.57 -6.73 21.49
N ALA A 109 1.76 -6.30 21.04
CA ALA A 109 2.57 -5.27 21.69
C ALA A 109 2.05 -3.84 21.44
N ASP A 110 1.42 -3.59 20.30
CA ASP A 110 1.00 -2.25 19.89
C ASP A 110 -0.37 -1.84 20.52
N PRO A 111 -0.44 -0.73 21.28
CA PRO A 111 -1.66 -0.21 21.88
C PRO A 111 -2.79 0.11 20.89
N PHE A 112 -2.47 0.42 19.62
CA PHE A 112 -3.45 0.68 18.57
C PHE A 112 -4.36 -0.53 18.36
N TYR A 113 -3.78 -1.73 18.22
CA TYR A 113 -4.57 -2.96 18.05
C TYR A 113 -5.12 -3.49 19.36
N ARG A 114 -4.39 -3.34 20.48
CA ARG A 114 -4.86 -3.84 21.78
C ARG A 114 -6.11 -3.13 22.28
N LYS A 115 -6.18 -1.81 22.05
CA LYS A 115 -7.32 -0.96 22.44
C LYS A 115 -8.24 -0.66 21.26
N HIS A 116 -8.25 -1.52 20.25
CA HIS A 116 -8.96 -1.27 19.00
C HIS A 116 -10.44 -0.94 19.23
N GLY A 117 -10.89 0.19 18.68
CA GLY A 117 -12.26 0.68 18.80
C GLY A 117 -12.66 1.21 20.18
N ALA A 118 -11.73 1.37 21.14
CA ALA A 118 -12.06 1.89 22.48
C ALA A 118 -12.60 3.33 22.46
N ASN A 119 -12.34 4.12 21.40
CA ASN A 119 -12.90 5.46 21.24
C ASN A 119 -14.37 5.43 20.79
N ALA A 120 -14.90 4.29 20.34
CA ALA A 120 -16.29 4.13 19.90
C ALA A 120 -17.32 4.16 21.05
N GLY A 121 -16.89 4.30 22.30
CA GLY A 121 -17.75 4.21 23.48
C GLY A 121 -18.14 2.77 23.82
N SER A 122 -19.34 2.58 24.36
CA SER A 122 -19.88 1.33 24.93
C SER A 122 -20.04 0.15 23.95
N GLN A 123 -19.65 0.30 22.69
CA GLN A 123 -19.66 -0.75 21.66
C GLN A 123 -18.25 -1.20 21.20
N ALA A 124 -17.19 -0.90 21.98
CA ALA A 124 -15.83 -1.33 21.65
C ALA A 124 -15.76 -2.85 21.40
N LYS A 125 -15.60 -3.25 20.13
CA LYS A 125 -15.41 -4.65 19.74
C LYS A 125 -13.97 -5.02 20.01
N LEU A 126 -13.74 -5.65 21.16
CA LEU A 126 -12.44 -6.24 21.48
C LEU A 126 -12.04 -7.23 20.38
N THR A 127 -10.93 -6.96 19.74
CA THR A 127 -10.30 -7.89 18.81
C THR A 127 -9.69 -9.02 19.63
N ARG A 128 -10.11 -10.27 19.38
CA ARG A 128 -9.33 -11.42 19.86
C ARG A 128 -7.91 -11.31 19.31
N SER A 129 -6.92 -11.49 20.20
CA SER A 129 -5.51 -11.45 19.82
C SER A 129 -5.23 -12.43 18.68
N VAL A 130 -4.40 -12.00 17.72
CA VAL A 130 -3.96 -12.85 16.61
C VAL A 130 -2.95 -13.85 17.17
N SER A 131 -3.34 -15.13 17.24
CA SER A 131 -2.42 -16.18 17.67
C SER A 131 -1.41 -16.50 16.56
N ARG A 132 -0.19 -16.89 16.95
CA ARG A 132 0.85 -17.38 16.02
C ARG A 132 0.32 -18.46 15.08
N SER A 133 -0.39 -19.46 15.63
CA SER A 133 -0.94 -20.58 14.86
C SER A 133 -2.03 -20.14 13.87
N GLY A 134 -2.75 -19.05 14.17
CA GLY A 134 -3.82 -18.52 13.33
C GLY A 134 -3.33 -17.69 12.13
N VAL A 135 -2.13 -17.11 12.19
CA VAL A 135 -1.62 -16.17 11.17
C VAL A 135 -1.72 -16.76 9.77
N LYS A 136 -1.24 -18.01 9.55
CA LYS A 136 -1.26 -18.65 8.23
C LYS A 136 -2.68 -18.74 7.64
N GLU A 137 -3.67 -19.09 8.46
CA GLU A 137 -5.06 -19.17 8.02
C GLU A 137 -5.66 -17.78 7.75
N LEU A 138 -5.29 -16.77 8.54
CA LEU A 138 -5.69 -15.39 8.28
C LEU A 138 -5.09 -14.86 6.97
N ILE A 139 -3.82 -15.15 6.68
CA ILE A 139 -3.17 -14.81 5.40
C ILE A 139 -3.91 -15.43 4.22
N LYS A 140 -4.24 -16.72 4.29
CA LYS A 140 -5.04 -17.40 3.24
C LYS A 140 -6.40 -16.73 3.05
N ARG A 141 -7.07 -16.34 4.15
CA ARG A 141 -8.37 -15.65 4.08
C ARG A 141 -8.25 -14.25 3.47
N ILE A 142 -7.18 -13.50 3.78
CA ILE A 142 -6.90 -12.22 3.12
C ILE A 142 -6.70 -12.44 1.62
N ARG A 143 -5.89 -13.42 1.21
CA ARG A 143 -5.69 -13.73 -0.22
C ARG A 143 -6.99 -14.05 -0.95
N ARG A 144 -7.92 -14.80 -0.33
CA ARG A 144 -9.25 -15.05 -0.90
C ARG A 144 -10.10 -13.78 -1.00
N ALA A 145 -10.05 -12.91 0.00
CA ALA A 145 -10.74 -11.62 -0.06
C ALA A 145 -10.18 -10.71 -1.16
N LEU A 146 -8.85 -10.73 -1.36
CA LEU A 146 -8.18 -10.03 -2.45
C LEU A 146 -8.58 -10.59 -3.82
N ASP A 147 -8.64 -11.92 -3.97
CA ASP A 147 -9.12 -12.57 -5.20
C ASP A 147 -10.54 -12.10 -5.55
N LEU A 148 -11.44 -12.09 -4.55
CA LEU A 148 -12.83 -11.66 -4.76
C LEU A 148 -12.90 -10.21 -5.23
N VAL A 149 -12.20 -9.29 -4.54
CA VAL A 149 -12.26 -7.86 -4.89
C VAL A 149 -11.57 -7.57 -6.23
N CYS A 150 -10.53 -8.33 -6.60
CA CYS A 150 -9.87 -8.17 -7.90
C CYS A 150 -10.79 -8.64 -9.03
N ARG A 151 -11.50 -9.76 -8.87
CA ARG A 151 -12.50 -10.21 -9.84
C ARG A 151 -13.63 -9.20 -10.00
N GLU A 152 -14.15 -8.66 -8.90
CA GLU A 152 -15.16 -7.60 -8.93
C GLU A 152 -14.66 -6.35 -9.67
N ALA A 153 -13.41 -5.96 -9.44
CA ALA A 153 -12.77 -4.83 -10.10
C ALA A 153 -12.29 -5.13 -11.55
N SER A 154 -12.53 -6.34 -12.07
CA SER A 154 -12.01 -6.83 -13.35
C SER A 154 -10.49 -6.69 -13.49
N LEU A 155 -9.78 -6.89 -12.39
CA LEU A 155 -8.33 -6.87 -12.29
C LEU A 155 -7.77 -8.29 -12.39
N CYS A 156 -6.88 -8.51 -13.36
CA CYS A 156 -6.11 -9.74 -13.47
C CYS A 156 -4.87 -9.69 -12.57
N LEU A 157 -5.09 -9.55 -11.27
CA LEU A 157 -4.03 -9.49 -10.27
C LEU A 157 -4.08 -10.74 -9.38
N ASN A 158 -2.92 -11.37 -9.19
CA ASN A 158 -2.79 -12.55 -8.35
C ASN A 158 -2.58 -12.13 -6.88
N PRO A 159 -3.43 -12.57 -5.94
CA PRO A 159 -3.29 -12.24 -4.52
C PRO A 159 -1.97 -12.64 -3.87
N GLU A 160 -1.27 -13.65 -4.39
CA GLU A 160 0.01 -14.09 -3.84
C GLU A 160 1.15 -13.12 -4.14
N ASP A 161 1.03 -12.36 -5.23
CA ASP A 161 1.99 -11.32 -5.61
C ASP A 161 1.79 -10.03 -4.78
N VAL A 162 0.60 -9.88 -4.18
CA VAL A 162 0.26 -8.77 -3.27
C VAL A 162 0.56 -9.12 -1.83
N LEU A 163 0.10 -10.28 -1.36
CA LEU A 163 0.39 -10.77 -0.02
C LEU A 163 1.36 -11.94 -0.12
N CYS A 164 2.65 -11.62 -0.21
CA CYS A 164 3.73 -12.56 -0.49
C CYS A 164 4.04 -13.44 0.72
N ALA A 165 4.44 -14.69 0.42
CA ALA A 165 5.06 -15.59 1.38
C ALA A 165 6.49 -15.86 0.91
N GLU A 166 7.48 -15.47 1.70
CA GLU A 166 8.90 -15.50 1.34
C GLU A 166 9.68 -16.27 2.42
N LYS A 167 10.77 -16.97 2.05
CA LYS A 167 11.66 -17.57 3.06
C LYS A 167 12.42 -16.45 3.76
N THR A 168 12.34 -16.43 5.08
CA THR A 168 13.13 -15.53 5.92
C THR A 168 14.56 -16.07 6.09
N VAL A 169 15.47 -15.23 6.60
CA VAL A 169 16.86 -15.59 6.93
C VAL A 169 16.93 -16.82 7.87
N MET A 170 15.90 -17.05 8.69
CA MET A 170 15.82 -18.16 9.64
C MET A 170 15.16 -19.42 9.05
N ASN A 171 15.03 -19.54 7.73
CA ASN A 171 14.32 -20.62 7.02
C ASN A 171 12.82 -20.76 7.36
N GLU A 172 12.25 -19.82 8.11
CA GLU A 172 10.81 -19.76 8.36
C GLU A 172 10.09 -18.98 7.25
N VAL A 173 8.80 -19.25 7.04
CA VAL A 173 7.97 -18.49 6.10
C VAL A 173 7.61 -17.13 6.71
N GLY A 174 8.00 -16.06 6.03
CA GLY A 174 7.64 -14.68 6.33
C GLY A 174 6.55 -14.19 5.38
N TYR A 175 5.71 -13.29 5.87
CA TYR A 175 4.63 -12.68 5.11
C TYR A 175 4.86 -11.18 4.97
N ARG A 176 4.53 -10.63 3.80
CA ARG A 176 4.65 -9.21 3.49
C ARG A 176 3.53 -8.77 2.56
N LEU A 177 2.99 -7.57 2.81
CA LEU A 177 2.08 -6.89 1.89
C LEU A 177 2.90 -6.00 0.93
N LYS A 178 2.89 -6.32 -0.36
CA LYS A 178 3.42 -5.50 -1.46
C LYS A 178 2.27 -4.69 -2.07
N ALA A 179 2.05 -3.51 -1.49
CA ALA A 179 1.00 -2.60 -1.93
C ALA A 179 1.32 -1.18 -1.48
N ASN A 180 0.75 -0.20 -2.18
CA ASN A 180 0.72 1.18 -1.73
C ASN A 180 -0.51 1.39 -0.84
N CYS A 181 -0.31 1.74 0.43
CA CYS A 181 -1.41 1.95 1.38
C CYS A 181 -1.50 3.41 1.81
N GLN A 182 -2.70 3.96 1.79
CA GLN A 182 -3.03 5.27 2.34
C GLN A 182 -3.99 5.11 3.52
N TRP A 183 -3.75 5.87 4.60
CA TRP A 183 -4.62 5.91 5.77
C TRP A 183 -5.51 7.15 5.72
N ILE A 184 -6.81 6.93 5.88
CA ILE A 184 -7.82 7.98 6.01
C ILE A 184 -8.34 7.94 7.43
N HIS A 185 -8.32 9.07 8.13
CA HIS A 185 -8.80 9.15 9.49
C HIS A 185 -10.08 9.97 9.56
N VAL A 186 -11.13 9.39 10.15
CA VAL A 186 -12.40 10.06 10.41
C VAL A 186 -12.49 10.34 11.91
N ASP A 187 -12.68 11.63 12.24
CA ASP A 187 -12.78 12.11 13.62
C ASP A 187 -14.05 11.62 14.31
N LEU A 188 -14.02 11.64 15.65
CA LEU A 188 -15.23 11.59 16.47
C LEU A 188 -16.10 12.80 16.12
N ALA A 189 -17.33 12.56 15.66
CA ALA A 189 -18.36 13.58 15.56
C ALA A 189 -18.91 13.92 16.96
#